data_AF-M0EKM9-F1
#
_entry.id   AF-M0EKM9-F1
#
_cell.length_a   1.000
_cell.length_b   1.000
_cell.length_c   1.000
_cell.angle_alpha   90.00
_cell.angle_beta   90.00
_cell.angle_gamma   90.00
#
_symmetry.space_group_name_H-M   'P 1'
#
loop_
_entity.id
_entity.type
_entity.pdbx_description
1 polymer ?
#
loop_
_entity_poly.entity_id
_entity_poly.type
_entity_poly.pdbx_seq_one_letter_code
_entity_poly.pdbx_strand_id
1 'polypeptide(L)'
;MSRTRSTPIAVVIVSVLVVSAVAGAPAAVAQDGPPPTPAAYFGDVTIDGEPAPEGVEVTAYVDGELRGSLTTTQTGSYSGPSAFDQKLVA
;
A
#
# COMPACT_ATOMS: atom_id res chain seq x y z
N MET A 1 -51.48 47.89 21.35
CA MET A 1 -50.85 46.84 22.18
C MET A 1 -49.97 45.98 21.27
N SER A 2 -48.70 45.82 21.67
CA SER A 2 -47.57 45.09 21.07
C SER A 2 -47.71 44.52 19.65
N ARG A 3 -46.96 45.12 18.70
CA ARG A 3 -46.32 44.33 17.62
C ARG A 3 -45.30 43.43 18.30
N THR A 4 -45.74 42.23 18.66
CA THR A 4 -44.94 41.20 19.32
C THR A 4 -43.67 40.97 18.51
N ARG A 5 -42.53 41.08 19.19
CA ARG A 5 -41.17 40.91 18.68
C ARG A 5 -40.97 39.45 18.19
N SER A 6 -41.50 39.11 17.02
CA SER A 6 -41.34 37.78 16.39
C SER A 6 -40.05 37.68 15.57
N THR A 7 -39.48 38.81 15.15
CA THR A 7 -38.26 38.91 14.35
C THR A 7 -37.03 38.22 14.97
N PRO A 8 -36.69 38.38 16.27
CA PRO A 8 -35.47 37.78 16.81
C PRO A 8 -35.56 36.24 16.88
N ILE A 9 -36.75 35.71 17.17
CA ILE A 9 -36.97 34.25 17.26
C ILE A 9 -36.87 33.61 15.88
N ALA A 10 -37.46 34.24 14.86
CA ALA A 10 -37.35 33.77 13.48
C ALA A 10 -35.90 33.80 12.97
N VAL A 11 -35.14 34.85 13.30
CA VAL A 11 -33.72 34.96 12.92
C VAL A 11 -32.88 33.87 13.60
N VAL A 12 -33.12 33.59 14.88
CA VAL A 12 -32.40 32.52 15.60
C VAL A 12 -32.71 31.15 15.00
N ILE A 13 -33.98 30.86 14.70
CA ILE A 13 -34.37 29.59 14.08
C ILE A 13 -33.75 29.43 12.70
N VAL A 14 -33.79 30.46 11.85
CA VAL A 14 -33.17 30.42 10.52
C VAL A 14 -31.65 30.27 10.65
N SER A 15 -31.01 30.96 11.58
CA SER A 15 -29.57 30.83 11.83
C SER A 15 -29.21 29.42 12.27
N VAL A 16 -29.98 28.81 13.17
CA VAL A 16 -29.78 27.44 13.64
C VAL A 16 -29.99 26.43 12.50
N LEU A 17 -31.02 26.63 11.67
CA LEU A 17 -31.29 25.77 10.52
C LEU A 17 -30.16 25.85 9.47
N VAL A 18 -29.66 27.04 9.17
CA VAL A 18 -28.55 27.23 8.22
C VAL A 18 -27.25 26.61 8.74
N VAL A 19 -26.94 26.74 10.03
CA VAL A 19 -25.76 26.11 10.64
C VAL A 19 -25.88 24.59 10.65
N SER A 20 -27.08 24.04 10.88
CA SER A 20 -27.31 22.59 10.87
C SER A 20 -27.18 21.95 9.49
N ALA A 21 -27.37 22.73 8.40
CA ALA A 21 -27.27 22.22 7.03
C ALA A 21 -25.83 22.05 6.52
N VAL A 22 -24.83 22.71 7.13
CA VAL A 22 -23.42 22.68 6.68
C VAL A 22 -22.60 21.59 7.37
N ALA A 23 -23.04 21.07 8.52
CA ALA A 23 -22.24 20.16 9.35
C ALA A 23 -22.43 18.65 9.04
N GLY A 24 -23.25 18.30 8.04
CA GLY A 24 -23.82 16.94 7.92
C GLY A 24 -23.14 15.96 6.96
N ALA A 25 -22.15 16.36 6.16
CA ALA A 25 -21.53 15.43 5.20
C ALA A 25 -20.16 14.97 5.73
N PRO A 26 -20.00 13.72 6.20
CA PRO A 26 -18.67 13.15 6.35
C PRO A 26 -18.05 13.08 4.96
N ALA A 27 -16.94 13.80 4.75
CA ALA A 27 -16.10 13.55 3.60
C ALA A 27 -15.60 12.11 3.71
N ALA A 28 -16.07 11.23 2.81
CA ALA A 28 -15.53 9.89 2.70
C ALA A 28 -14.07 10.03 2.21
N VAL A 29 -13.13 10.05 3.15
CA VAL A 29 -11.73 9.90 2.83
C VAL A 29 -11.53 8.43 2.44
N ALA A 30 -11.04 8.18 1.23
CA ALA A 30 -10.54 6.87 0.87
C ALA A 30 -9.37 6.58 1.80
N GLN A 31 -9.52 5.58 2.67
CA GLN A 31 -8.40 5.08 3.45
C GLN A 31 -7.68 4.09 2.54
N ASP A 32 -6.57 4.52 1.93
CA ASP A 32 -5.65 3.56 1.33
C ASP A 32 -5.19 2.62 2.45
N GLY A 33 -5.43 1.33 2.24
CA GLY A 33 -5.03 0.29 3.18
C GLY A 33 -3.51 0.27 3.36
N PRO A 34 -2.99 -0.56 4.28
CA PRO A 34 -1.57 -0.79 4.38
C PRO A 34 -0.97 -1.15 3.01
N PRO A 35 0.25 -0.72 2.70
CA PRO A 35 0.91 -1.11 1.46
C PRO A 35 0.98 -2.65 1.36
N PRO A 36 0.92 -3.21 0.15
CA PRO A 36 1.05 -4.64 -0.04
C PRO A 36 2.40 -5.13 0.51
N THR A 37 2.40 -6.36 1.02
CA THR A 37 3.65 -7.00 1.44
C THR A 37 4.52 -7.29 0.20
N PRO A 38 5.84 -7.00 0.26
CA PRO A 38 6.74 -7.32 -0.85
C PRO A 38 6.71 -8.82 -1.17
N ALA A 39 6.80 -9.16 -2.45
CA ALA A 39 6.81 -10.56 -2.86
C ALA A 39 8.20 -11.17 -2.58
N ALA A 40 8.23 -12.44 -2.19
CA ALA A 40 9.47 -13.16 -1.87
C ALA A 40 9.59 -14.42 -2.75
N TYR A 41 10.70 -14.51 -3.48
CA TYR A 41 10.94 -15.56 -4.47
C TYR A 41 12.14 -16.44 -4.09
N PHE A 42 12.05 -17.71 -4.45
CA PHE A 42 13.11 -18.71 -4.31
C PHE A 42 12.91 -19.82 -5.35
N GLY A 43 13.97 -20.56 -5.67
CA GLY A 43 13.89 -21.63 -6.66
C GLY A 43 15.23 -22.02 -7.28
N ASP A 44 15.13 -22.80 -8.33
CA ASP A 44 16.25 -23.30 -9.11
C ASP A 44 16.62 -22.32 -10.24
N VAL A 45 17.90 -22.33 -10.61
CA VAL A 45 18.46 -21.48 -11.67
C VAL A 45 19.47 -22.25 -12.51
N THR A 46 19.36 -22.11 -13.83
CA THR A 46 20.23 -22.76 -14.81
C THR A 46 20.80 -21.73 -15.77
N ILE A 47 22.04 -21.94 -16.23
CA ILE A 47 22.69 -21.19 -17.30
C ILE A 47 22.99 -22.19 -18.41
N ASP A 48 22.48 -21.92 -19.61
CA ASP A 48 22.63 -22.81 -20.79
C ASP A 48 22.16 -24.26 -20.55
N GLY A 49 21.16 -24.44 -19.69
CA GLY A 49 20.60 -25.75 -19.34
C GLY A 49 21.36 -26.50 -18.23
N GLU A 50 22.52 -26.00 -17.82
CA GLU A 50 23.28 -26.54 -16.69
C GLU A 50 22.95 -25.77 -15.40
N PRO A 51 23.01 -26.43 -14.21
CA PRO A 51 22.85 -25.74 -12.94
C PRO A 51 23.81 -24.56 -12.82
N ALA A 52 23.28 -23.37 -12.49
CA ALA A 52 24.12 -22.18 -12.37
C ALA A 52 25.17 -22.37 -11.26
N PRO A 53 26.42 -21.93 -11.44
CA PRO A 53 27.42 -22.01 -10.38
C PRO A 53 27.04 -21.15 -9.17
N GLU A 54 27.73 -21.38 -8.05
CA GLU A 54 27.68 -20.45 -6.92
C GLU A 54 28.27 -19.08 -7.31
N GLY A 55 27.84 -18.02 -6.63
CA GLY A 55 28.32 -16.66 -6.86
C GLY A 55 27.65 -15.92 -8.03
N VAL A 56 26.58 -16.48 -8.61
CA VAL A 56 25.80 -15.83 -9.67
C VAL A 56 24.84 -14.82 -9.05
N GLU A 57 24.79 -13.60 -9.58
CA GLU A 57 23.80 -12.60 -9.15
C GLU A 57 22.49 -12.78 -9.92
N VAL A 58 21.39 -12.94 -9.18
CA VAL A 58 20.02 -12.99 -9.68
C VAL A 58 19.34 -11.68 -9.33
N THR A 59 18.82 -10.98 -10.34
CA THR A 59 18.17 -9.67 -10.20
C THR A 59 16.69 -9.75 -10.60
N ALA A 60 15.84 -9.07 -9.85
CA ALA A 60 14.42 -8.95 -10.11
C ALA A 60 14.08 -7.52 -10.54
N TYR A 61 13.37 -7.41 -11.66
CA TYR A 61 12.88 -6.15 -12.20
C TYR A 61 11.36 -6.11 -12.18
N VAL A 62 10.78 -4.99 -11.75
CA VAL A 62 9.34 -4.71 -11.83
C VAL A 62 9.17 -3.40 -12.58
N ASP A 63 8.39 -3.42 -13.65
CA ASP A 63 8.20 -2.27 -14.55
C ASP A 63 9.51 -1.68 -15.10
N GLY A 64 10.53 -2.53 -15.29
CA GLY A 64 11.84 -2.13 -15.81
C GLY A 64 12.78 -1.53 -14.77
N GLU A 65 12.38 -1.41 -13.50
CA GLU A 65 13.25 -0.97 -12.41
C GLU A 65 13.75 -2.16 -11.59
N LEU A 66 15.02 -2.13 -11.20
CA LEU A 66 15.62 -3.11 -10.30
C LEU A 66 14.97 -3.00 -8.92
N ARG A 67 14.36 -4.09 -8.45
CA ARG A 67 13.68 -4.15 -7.14
C ARG A 67 14.33 -5.08 -6.14
N GLY A 68 15.06 -6.09 -6.63
CA GLY A 68 15.77 -7.03 -5.78
C GLY A 68 17.00 -7.58 -6.45
N SER A 69 18.00 -7.93 -5.65
CA SER A 69 19.12 -8.76 -6.07
C SER A 69 19.51 -9.74 -4.98
N LEU A 70 20.05 -10.88 -5.40
CA LEU A 70 20.55 -11.90 -4.50
C LEU A 70 21.65 -12.71 -5.21
N THR A 71 22.69 -13.08 -4.46
CA THR A 71 23.78 -13.92 -4.98
C THR A 71 23.56 -15.38 -4.60
N THR A 72 23.67 -16.29 -5.57
CA THR A 72 23.56 -17.73 -5.32
C THR A 72 24.67 -18.20 -4.38
N THR A 73 24.29 -18.97 -3.36
CA THR A 73 25.23 -19.58 -2.39
C THR A 73 25.38 -21.08 -2.61
N GLN A 74 24.58 -21.65 -3.51
CA GLN A 74 24.58 -23.05 -3.87
C GLN A 74 24.41 -23.18 -5.38
N THR A 75 25.12 -24.12 -6.01
CA THR A 75 24.94 -24.37 -7.43
C THR A 75 23.53 -24.89 -7.72
N GLY A 76 22.90 -24.30 -8.74
CA GLY A 76 21.56 -24.65 -9.20
C GLY A 76 20.43 -23.95 -8.46
N SER A 77 20.68 -23.18 -7.39
CA SER A 77 19.62 -22.53 -6.63
C SER A 77 20.02 -21.12 -6.16
N TYR A 78 19.07 -20.19 -6.22
CA TYR A 78 19.26 -18.85 -5.67
C TYR A 78 18.68 -18.69 -4.28
N SER A 79 17.76 -19.54 -3.82
CA SER A 79 17.29 -19.52 -2.44
C SER A 79 16.56 -20.81 -2.11
N GLY A 80 16.59 -21.22 -0.83
CA GLY A 80 15.86 -22.38 -0.32
C GLY A 80 14.43 -22.02 0.12
N PRO A 81 13.59 -22.99 0.56
CA PRO A 81 12.21 -22.75 0.98
C PRO A 81 12.05 -22.32 2.45
N SER A 82 13.12 -22.32 3.26
CA SER A 82 13.03 -22.00 4.70
C SER A 82 12.59 -20.55 4.92
N ALA A 83 11.94 -20.30 6.06
CA ALA A 83 11.56 -18.95 6.49
C ALA A 83 12.78 -18.08 6.86
N PHE A 84 13.91 -18.71 7.19
CA PHE A 84 15.15 -18.02 7.52
C PHE A 84 16.10 -17.88 6.33
N ASP A 85 15.76 -18.46 5.18
CA ASP A 85 16.55 -18.28 3.97
C ASP A 85 16.37 -16.87 3.43
N GLN A 86 17.47 -16.26 2.99
CA GLN A 86 17.40 -14.99 2.27
C GLN A 86 16.59 -15.20 0.98
N LYS A 87 15.52 -14.43 0.81
CA LYS A 87 14.66 -14.48 -0.39
C LYS A 87 15.03 -13.34 -1.32
N LEU A 88 14.79 -13.54 -2.61
CA LEU A 88 14.76 -12.45 -3.56
C LEU A 88 13.45 -11.68 -3.35
N VAL A 89 13.55 -10.44 -2.87
CA VAL A 89 12.38 -9.58 -2.58
C VAL A 89 12.23 -8.55 -3.68
N ALA A 90 11.03 -8.39 -4.23
CA ALA A 90 10.74 -7.41 -5.29
C ALA A 90 9.32 -6.86 -5.21
#